data_AF-A0A1E1VYX2-F1
#
_entry.id   AF-A0A1E1VYX2-F1
#
_cell.length_a   1.000
_cell.length_b   1.000
_cell.length_c   1.000
_cell.angle_alpha   90.00
_cell.angle_beta   90.00
_cell.angle_gamma   90.00
#
_symmetry.space_group_name_H-M   'P 1'
#
loop_
_entity.id
_entity.type
_entity.pdbx_description
1 polymer ?
#
loop_
_entity_poly.entity_id
_entity_poly.type
_entity_poly.pdbx_seq_one_letter_code
_entity_poly.pdbx_strand_id
1 'polypeptide(L)'
;DTRRDQLLADVPPDGTVTINDVKLSIIYDPPHLIKGIRNNFLNKNITIDGKISKWSDIVDVYKTDCEHTEARLLHNLTDQHVIPEKIKKMKVKNCVKVFSSTVSAALSYTAKFSHYADGKPVSDTLKNTAETVLFLDKLFDSV
;
A
#
# COMPACT_ATOMS: atom_id res chain seq x y z
N ASP A 1 -30.64 -10.58 9.46
CA ASP A 1 -29.53 -9.74 8.97
C ASP A 1 -28.89 -10.56 7.88
N THR A 2 -29.02 -10.15 6.62
CA THR A 2 -28.85 -11.02 5.43
C THR A 2 -27.51 -11.76 5.43
N ARG A 3 -26.44 -11.11 5.90
CA ARG A 3 -25.12 -11.76 6.05
C ARG A 3 -25.13 -12.86 7.10
N ARG A 4 -25.76 -12.63 8.26
CA ARG A 4 -25.92 -13.64 9.31
C ARG A 4 -26.78 -14.80 8.82
N ASP A 5 -27.84 -14.50 8.07
CA ASP A 5 -28.77 -15.51 7.56
C ASP A 5 -28.09 -16.39 6.49
N GLN A 6 -27.25 -15.80 5.62
CA GLN A 6 -26.39 -16.53 4.68
C GLN A 6 -25.40 -17.45 5.41
N LEU A 7 -24.73 -16.95 6.45
CA LEU A 7 -23.79 -17.74 7.26
C LEU A 7 -24.48 -18.90 7.99
N LEU A 8 -25.69 -18.69 8.49
CA LEU A 8 -26.50 -19.74 9.12
C LEU A 8 -26.97 -20.80 8.12
N ALA A 9 -27.13 -20.43 6.85
CA ALA A 9 -27.51 -21.32 5.76
C ALA A 9 -26.30 -22.00 5.07
N ASP A 10 -25.08 -21.83 5.61
CA ASP A 10 -23.82 -22.30 5.00
C ASP A 10 -23.60 -21.78 3.57
N VAL A 11 -24.15 -20.61 3.26
CA VAL A 11 -23.96 -19.92 1.99
C VAL A 11 -22.90 -18.83 2.16
N PRO A 12 -21.87 -18.77 1.29
CA PRO A 12 -20.87 -17.72 1.38
C PRO A 12 -21.52 -16.34 1.18
N PRO A 13 -21.14 -15.32 1.99
CA PRO A 13 -21.69 -13.98 1.84
C PRO A 13 -21.43 -13.42 0.44
N ASP A 14 -22.48 -13.06 -0.27
CA ASP A 14 -22.41 -12.57 -1.65
C ASP A 14 -22.25 -11.04 -1.74
N GLY A 15 -22.01 -10.39 -0.60
CA GLY A 15 -21.84 -8.94 -0.52
C GLY A 15 -23.15 -8.18 -0.72
N THR A 16 -24.31 -8.82 -0.51
CA THR A 16 -25.61 -8.14 -0.62
C THR A 16 -26.41 -8.15 0.67
N VAL A 17 -27.34 -7.22 0.77
CA VAL A 17 -28.35 -7.15 1.84
C VAL A 17 -29.73 -7.04 1.23
N THR A 18 -30.71 -7.74 1.80
CA THR A 18 -32.10 -7.66 1.36
C THR A 18 -32.88 -6.77 2.33
N ILE A 19 -33.49 -5.70 1.81
CA ILE A 19 -34.34 -4.77 2.56
C ILE A 19 -35.66 -4.65 1.81
N ASN A 20 -36.78 -5.00 2.45
CA ASN A 20 -38.12 -5.00 1.83
C ASN A 20 -38.15 -5.74 0.47
N ASP A 21 -37.59 -6.95 0.42
CA ASP A 21 -37.48 -7.78 -0.78
C ASP A 21 -36.63 -7.19 -1.93
N VAL A 22 -35.94 -6.08 -1.68
CA VAL A 22 -34.97 -5.49 -2.63
C VAL A 22 -33.56 -5.93 -2.24
N LYS A 23 -32.85 -6.55 -3.20
CA LYS A 23 -31.44 -6.93 -3.06
C LYS A 23 -30.54 -5.74 -3.37
N LEU A 24 -29.71 -5.34 -2.40
CA LEU A 24 -28.79 -4.22 -2.50
C LEU A 24 -27.35 -4.71 -2.40
N SER A 25 -26.46 -4.25 -3.29
CA SER A 25 -25.03 -4.54 -3.21
C SER A 25 -24.33 -3.65 -2.18
N ILE A 26 -23.53 -4.25 -1.32
CA ILE A 26 -22.70 -3.55 -0.34
C ILE A 26 -21.39 -3.13 -1.02
N ILE A 27 -21.14 -1.83 -1.07
CA ILE A 27 -19.90 -1.26 -1.59
C ILE A 27 -19.14 -0.61 -0.44
N TYR A 28 -17.83 -0.87 -0.38
CA TYR A 28 -16.93 -0.24 0.59
C TYR A 28 -16.28 1.00 -0.02
N ASP A 29 -15.97 2.00 0.81
CA ASP A 29 -15.25 3.21 0.41
C ASP A 29 -13.76 2.91 0.18
N PRO A 30 -13.27 2.87 -1.09
CA PRO A 30 -11.89 2.49 -1.37
C PRO A 30 -10.84 3.47 -0.79
N PRO A 31 -11.02 4.81 -0.86
CA PRO A 31 -10.18 5.78 -0.16
C PRO A 31 -9.96 5.48 1.33
N HIS A 32 -11.00 5.00 2.03
CA HIS A 32 -10.90 4.66 3.44
C HIS A 32 -10.19 3.33 3.69
N LEU A 33 -10.40 2.33 2.82
CA LEU A 33 -9.70 1.06 2.88
C LEU A 33 -8.19 1.23 2.68
N ILE A 34 -7.75 1.95 1.64
CA ILE A 34 -6.33 2.14 1.36
C ILE A 34 -5.62 2.93 2.47
N LYS A 35 -6.32 3.90 3.07
CA LYS A 35 -5.85 4.61 4.27
C LYS A 35 -5.68 3.65 5.45
N GLY A 36 -6.62 2.74 5.65
CA GLY A 36 -6.55 1.69 6.67
C GLY A 36 -5.34 0.76 6.47
N ILE A 37 -5.13 0.32 5.23
CA ILE A 37 -3.96 -0.49 4.84
C ILE A 37 -2.67 0.25 5.17
N ARG A 38 -2.51 1.51 4.74
CA ARG A 38 -1.30 2.30 5.03
C ARG A 38 -1.08 2.52 6.52
N ASN A 39 -2.11 2.82 7.29
CA ASN A 39 -1.97 3.01 8.74
C ASN A 39 -1.49 1.73 9.44
N ASN A 40 -1.94 0.56 8.99
CA ASN A 40 -1.41 -0.71 9.47
C ASN A 40 0.02 -0.92 8.99
N PHE A 41 0.30 -0.68 7.72
CA PHE A 41 1.62 -0.91 7.12
C PHE A 41 2.72 -0.04 7.74
N LEU A 42 2.38 1.16 8.22
CA LEU A 42 3.30 2.01 8.97
C LEU A 42 3.85 1.37 10.25
N ASN A 43 3.08 0.48 10.88
CA ASN A 43 3.40 -0.11 12.19
C ASN A 43 3.56 -1.63 12.15
N LYS A 44 3.20 -2.28 11.04
CA LYS A 44 3.13 -3.73 10.88
C LYS A 44 3.60 -4.08 9.48
N ASN A 45 4.09 -5.30 9.31
CA ASN A 45 4.43 -5.80 7.98
C ASN A 45 3.19 -6.30 7.25
N ILE A 46 3.23 -6.23 5.92
CA ILE A 46 2.24 -6.90 5.06
C ILE A 46 2.83 -8.24 4.64
N THR A 47 2.03 -9.30 4.73
CA THR A 47 2.37 -10.63 4.22
C THR A 47 1.38 -11.03 3.14
N ILE A 48 1.85 -11.25 1.92
CA ILE A 48 1.07 -11.76 0.78
C ILE A 48 1.78 -13.01 0.28
N ASP A 49 1.07 -14.14 0.21
CA ASP A 49 1.62 -15.43 -0.23
C ASP A 49 2.93 -15.84 0.48
N GLY A 50 3.02 -15.56 1.78
CA GLY A 50 4.20 -15.83 2.61
C GLY A 50 5.37 -14.85 2.43
N LYS A 51 5.27 -13.90 1.49
CA LYS A 51 6.28 -12.86 1.28
C LYS A 51 6.01 -11.65 2.15
N ILE A 52 7.03 -11.19 2.86
CA ILE A 52 6.96 -10.05 3.76
C ILE A 52 7.34 -8.77 3.00
N SER A 53 6.57 -7.70 3.24
CA SER A 53 6.86 -6.33 2.81
C SER A 53 6.95 -5.42 4.02
N LYS A 54 7.85 -4.43 3.99
CA LYS A 54 8.13 -3.54 5.12
C LYS A 54 8.05 -2.08 4.69
N TRP A 55 7.45 -1.23 5.53
CA TRP A 55 7.42 0.22 5.28
C TRP A 55 8.82 0.83 5.25
N SER A 56 9.76 0.27 6.02
CA SER A 56 11.17 0.68 6.03
C SER A 56 11.81 0.64 4.66
N ASP A 57 11.43 -0.29 3.80
CA ASP A 57 11.96 -0.41 2.43
C ASP A 57 11.58 0.84 1.60
N ILE A 58 10.36 1.36 1.78
CA ILE A 58 9.88 2.61 1.15
C ILE A 58 10.65 3.81 1.70
N VAL A 59 10.89 3.84 3.01
CA VAL A 59 11.64 4.91 3.67
C VAL A 59 13.09 4.95 3.18
N ASP A 60 13.76 3.81 3.10
CA ASP A 60 15.16 3.70 2.69
C ASP A 60 15.35 4.14 1.24
N VAL A 61 14.50 3.67 0.31
CA VAL A 61 14.54 4.12 -1.09
C VAL A 61 14.21 5.59 -1.24
N TYR A 62 13.22 6.11 -0.50
CA TYR A 62 12.89 7.53 -0.51
C TYR A 62 14.05 8.40 -0.02
N LYS A 63 14.73 8.01 1.07
CA LYS A 63 15.88 8.76 1.59
C LYS A 63 17.05 8.75 0.61
N THR A 64 17.36 7.58 0.04
CA THR A 64 18.40 7.44 -0.98
C THR A 64 18.09 8.32 -2.22
N ASP A 65 16.83 8.35 -2.67
CA ASP A 65 16.39 9.23 -3.76
C ASP A 65 16.55 10.72 -3.40
N CYS A 66 16.31 11.12 -2.15
CA CYS A 66 16.46 12.52 -1.72
C CYS A 66 17.91 13.01 -1.73
N GLU A 67 18.90 12.11 -1.67
CA GLU A 67 20.33 12.47 -1.76
C GLU A 67 20.75 12.84 -3.20
N HIS A 68 19.95 12.46 -4.21
CA HIS A 68 20.18 12.83 -5.59
C HIS A 68 19.69 14.26 -5.84
N THR A 69 20.63 15.21 -5.90
CA THR A 69 20.34 16.66 -5.93
C THR A 69 19.84 17.17 -7.29
N GLU A 70 20.17 16.50 -8.40
CA GLU A 70 19.84 17.00 -9.75
C GLU A 70 18.53 16.46 -10.33
N ALA A 71 18.21 15.18 -10.07
CA ALA A 71 16.98 14.56 -10.57
C ALA A 71 16.51 13.45 -9.64
N ARG A 72 15.30 13.61 -9.10
CA ARG A 72 14.67 12.65 -8.19
C ARG A 72 13.63 11.80 -8.91
N LEU A 73 13.75 10.48 -8.81
CA LEU A 73 12.74 9.53 -9.26
C LEU A 73 11.44 9.74 -8.48
N LEU A 74 11.54 10.00 -7.18
CA LEU A 74 10.40 10.19 -6.28
C LEU A 74 10.10 11.66 -6.00
N HIS A 75 10.26 12.55 -7.00
CA HIS A 75 10.04 14.00 -6.89
C HIS A 75 8.63 14.39 -6.40
N ASN A 76 7.62 13.54 -6.62
CA ASN A 76 6.24 13.77 -6.17
C ASN A 76 5.99 13.46 -4.69
N LEU A 77 6.98 12.84 -4.03
CA LEU A 77 6.96 12.53 -2.61
C LEU A 77 7.75 13.56 -1.81
N THR A 78 7.21 13.80 -0.62
CA THR A 78 7.83 14.61 0.43
C THR A 78 7.76 13.84 1.74
N ASP A 79 8.43 14.32 2.77
CA ASP A 79 8.44 13.67 4.07
C ASP A 79 7.05 13.41 4.65
N GLN A 80 6.07 14.27 4.34
CA GLN A 80 4.67 14.11 4.80
C GLN A 80 3.95 12.91 4.17
N HIS A 81 4.58 12.23 3.21
CA HIS A 81 4.08 11.03 2.57
C HIS A 81 4.70 9.76 3.17
N VAL A 82 6.01 9.79 3.49
CA VAL A 82 6.79 8.57 3.77
C VAL A 82 7.27 8.48 5.22
N ILE A 83 7.66 9.59 5.84
CA ILE A 83 8.28 9.59 7.17
C ILE A 83 7.19 9.47 8.24
N PRO A 84 7.10 8.35 9.00
CA PRO A 84 5.98 8.06 9.89
C PRO A 84 5.58 9.21 10.83
N GLU A 85 6.56 9.92 11.38
CA GLU A 85 6.39 11.02 12.32
C GLU A 85 5.82 12.28 11.65
N LYS A 86 6.02 12.44 10.34
CA LYS A 86 5.60 13.61 9.55
C LYS A 86 4.32 13.33 8.75
N ILE A 87 3.85 12.09 8.70
CA ILE A 87 2.66 11.71 7.93
C ILE A 87 1.38 12.26 8.55
N LYS A 88 0.60 12.96 7.73
CA LYS A 88 -0.77 13.38 8.06
C LYS A 88 -1.73 12.21 7.87
N LYS A 89 -1.93 11.40 8.93
CA LYS A 89 -2.67 10.12 8.87
C LYS A 89 -4.09 10.20 8.28
N MET A 90 -4.73 11.36 8.28
CA MET A 90 -6.07 11.55 7.73
C MET A 90 -6.09 11.93 6.24
N LYS A 91 -4.97 12.36 5.64
CA LYS A 91 -4.92 12.80 4.24
C LYS A 91 -4.77 11.62 3.29
N VAL A 92 -5.89 11.14 2.73
CA VAL A 92 -5.89 10.01 1.77
C VAL A 92 -5.06 10.31 0.53
N LYS A 93 -5.10 11.54 0.00
CA LYS A 93 -4.28 11.95 -1.15
C LYS A 93 -2.78 11.65 -0.97
N ASN A 94 -2.26 11.80 0.25
CA ASN A 94 -0.86 11.51 0.52
C ASN A 94 -0.58 9.99 0.52
N CYS A 95 -1.57 9.19 0.95
CA CYS A 95 -1.48 7.74 0.97
C CYS A 95 -1.34 7.17 -0.44
N VAL A 96 -2.21 7.60 -1.36
CA VAL A 96 -2.25 7.09 -2.75
C VAL A 96 -0.95 7.40 -3.48
N LYS A 97 -0.33 8.56 -3.23
CA LYS A 97 0.97 8.90 -3.83
C LYS A 97 2.09 7.91 -3.48
N VAL A 98 2.09 7.37 -2.26
CA VAL A 98 3.08 6.37 -1.82
C VAL A 98 2.82 5.03 -2.50
N PHE A 99 1.56 4.66 -2.67
CA PHE A 99 1.15 3.47 -3.37
C PHE A 99 0.97 3.72 -4.86
N SER A 100 2.03 4.22 -5.51
CA SER A 100 2.04 4.50 -6.93
C SER A 100 2.95 3.57 -7.71
N SER A 101 2.63 3.33 -8.98
CA SER A 101 3.49 2.59 -9.92
C SER A 101 4.92 3.15 -9.99
N THR A 102 5.12 4.48 -9.88
CA THR A 102 6.45 5.12 -9.83
C THR A 102 7.25 4.69 -8.60
N VAL A 103 6.61 4.63 -7.42
CA VAL A 103 7.27 4.17 -6.18
C VAL A 103 7.64 2.69 -6.29
N SER A 104 6.73 1.86 -6.80
CA SER A 104 7.03 0.46 -7.11
C SER A 104 8.24 0.32 -8.05
N ALA A 105 8.30 1.12 -9.12
CA ALA A 105 9.41 1.08 -10.07
C ALA A 105 10.75 1.44 -9.40
N ALA A 106 10.78 2.46 -8.54
CA ALA A 106 11.98 2.83 -7.80
C ALA A 106 12.45 1.73 -6.83
N LEU A 107 11.52 1.10 -6.10
CA LEU A 107 11.80 -0.03 -5.21
C LEU A 107 12.35 -1.23 -6.01
N SER A 108 11.68 -1.58 -7.12
CA SER A 108 12.06 -2.71 -7.99
C SER A 108 13.42 -2.49 -8.67
N TYR A 109 13.70 -1.25 -9.10
CA TYR A 109 15.01 -0.89 -9.65
C TYR A 109 16.11 -1.01 -8.59
N THR A 110 15.87 -0.47 -7.40
CA THR A 110 16.83 -0.53 -6.29
C THR A 110 17.10 -1.97 -5.84
N ALA A 111 16.09 -2.84 -5.89
CA ALA A 111 16.22 -4.28 -5.58
C ALA A 111 17.13 -5.07 -6.53
N LYS A 112 17.56 -4.49 -7.67
CA LYS A 112 18.53 -5.11 -8.56
C LYS A 112 19.98 -4.96 -8.10
N PHE A 113 20.23 -4.11 -7.09
CA PHE A 113 21.55 -3.85 -6.55
C PHE A 113 21.72 -4.51 -5.18
N SER A 114 22.96 -4.81 -4.81
CA SER A 114 23.27 -5.39 -3.50
C SER A 114 23.30 -4.35 -2.37
N HIS A 115 23.55 -3.09 -2.69
CA HIS A 115 23.68 -1.99 -1.73
C HIS A 115 22.94 -0.74 -2.24
N TYR A 116 22.43 0.07 -1.31
CA TYR A 116 21.96 1.42 -1.59
C TYR A 116 23.15 2.35 -1.91
N ALA A 117 22.88 3.59 -2.32
CA ALA A 117 23.93 4.56 -2.67
C ALA A 117 24.85 4.91 -1.48
N ASP A 118 24.33 4.80 -0.25
CA ASP A 118 25.08 5.01 1.00
C ASP A 118 25.97 3.81 1.40
N GLY A 119 25.95 2.73 0.62
CA GLY A 119 26.72 1.51 0.87
C GLY A 119 26.07 0.52 1.83
N LYS A 120 24.88 0.80 2.38
CA LYS A 120 24.11 -0.15 3.20
C LYS A 120 23.57 -1.28 2.32
N PRO A 121 23.58 -2.56 2.75
CA PRO A 121 22.95 -3.65 2.01
C PRO A 121 21.46 -3.41 1.78
N VAL A 122 20.99 -3.74 0.58
CA VAL A 122 19.58 -3.67 0.23
C VAL A 122 18.78 -4.71 1.04
N SER A 123 17.59 -4.31 1.47
CA SER A 123 16.68 -5.18 2.22
C SER A 123 16.24 -6.39 1.39
N ASP A 124 16.22 -7.57 2.01
CA ASP A 124 15.74 -8.82 1.40
C ASP A 124 14.24 -8.75 1.03
N THR A 125 13.47 -7.91 1.71
CA THR A 125 12.05 -7.67 1.44
C THR A 125 11.78 -6.64 0.34
N LEU A 126 12.79 -5.93 -0.17
CA LEU A 126 12.60 -4.77 -1.04
C LEU A 126 11.80 -5.08 -2.30
N LYS A 127 12.12 -6.22 -2.95
CA LYS A 127 11.40 -6.68 -4.15
C LYS A 127 9.93 -6.98 -3.85
N ASN A 128 9.65 -7.62 -2.71
CA ASN A 128 8.27 -7.93 -2.30
C ASN A 128 7.49 -6.65 -1.97
N THR A 129 8.16 -5.67 -1.35
CA THR A 129 7.56 -4.36 -1.08
C THR A 129 7.20 -3.66 -2.39
N ALA A 130 8.05 -3.74 -3.43
CA ALA A 130 7.72 -3.23 -4.77
C ALA A 130 6.46 -3.90 -5.35
N GLU A 131 6.39 -5.24 -5.32
CA GLU A 131 5.24 -6.01 -5.79
C GLU A 131 3.95 -5.64 -5.05
N THR A 132 4.02 -5.48 -3.71
CA THR A 132 2.90 -5.07 -2.87
C THR A 132 2.42 -3.66 -3.19
N VAL A 133 3.33 -2.71 -3.39
CA VAL A 133 3.00 -1.33 -3.77
C VAL A 133 2.30 -1.31 -5.13
N LEU A 134 2.79 -2.06 -6.12
CA LEU A 134 2.16 -2.16 -7.43
C LEU A 134 0.78 -2.80 -7.39
N PHE A 135 0.61 -3.83 -6.55
CA PHE A 135 -0.69 -4.45 -6.34
C PHE A 135 -1.71 -3.44 -5.78
N LEU A 136 -1.32 -2.66 -4.77
CA LEU A 136 -2.19 -1.65 -4.16
C LEU A 136 -2.55 -0.51 -5.12
N ASP A 137 -1.59 -0.06 -5.93
CA ASP A 137 -1.80 0.92 -7.01
C ASP A 137 -2.87 0.44 -8.00
N LYS A 138 -2.67 -0.76 -8.58
CA LYS A 138 -3.63 -1.35 -9.53
C LYS A 138 -5.00 -1.64 -8.92
N LEU A 139 -5.03 -2.08 -7.66
CA LEU A 139 -6.29 -2.36 -6.96
C LEU A 139 -7.08 -1.07 -6.76
N PHE A 140 -6.42 0.02 -6.39
CA PHE A 140 -7.08 1.31 -6.19
C PHE A 140 -7.58 1.94 -7.50
N ASP A 141 -6.83 1.78 -8.59
CA ASP A 141 -7.23 2.27 -9.92
C ASP A 141 -8.34 1.44 -10.58
N SER A 142 -8.65 0.25 -10.03
CA SER A 142 -9.69 -0.64 -10.57
C SER A 142 -11.12 -0.28 -10.13
N VAL A 143 -11.28 0.69 -9.23
CA VAL A 143 -12.54 1.06 -8.57
C VAL A 143 -12.90 2.54 -8.74
#